data_AF-A0A2A2QEI9-F1
#
_entry.id   AF-A0A2A2QEI9-F1
#
_cell.length_a   1.000
_cell.length_b   1.000
_cell.length_c   1.000
_cell.angle_alpha   90.00
_cell.angle_beta   90.00
_cell.angle_gamma   90.00
#
_symmetry.space_group_name_H-M   'P 1'
#
loop_
_entity.id
_entity.type
_entity.pdbx_description
1 polymer ?
#
loop_
_entity_poly.entity_id
_entity_poly.type
_entity_poly.pdbx_seq_one_letter_code
_entity_poly.pdbx_strand_id
1 'polypeptide(L)'
;MKSQPLRSRSGFTLMETVIAIGVLALLLTAFLAVFGPATTGLRKAISIQEADRLSAALERELVTKRPGGTKNYSTGFDKAYQWIKAAPDAGDAILLYQYRGDPSQLRADGTMEPYTENGGVAGKDFIVQPSVRQRGDDLLLQDLAALDGRIFTVKLTQLVFSGGQLTRGEAGQITDPTPDDGDPAGAADSNGYPEAVIAFAAEFFIVPNSAVDYVKPGGKFNPANLTKP
;
A
#
# COMPACT_ATOMS: atom_id res chain seq x y z
N MET A 1 -15.40 -15.76 -73.30
CA MET A 1 -15.65 -15.29 -71.92
C MET A 1 -15.94 -16.50 -71.04
N LYS A 2 -15.11 -16.79 -70.04
CA LYS A 2 -15.33 -17.89 -69.08
C LYS A 2 -16.27 -17.40 -67.98
N SER A 3 -17.44 -18.02 -67.85
CA SER A 3 -18.35 -17.80 -66.72
C SER A 3 -17.82 -18.53 -65.48
N GLN A 4 -17.57 -17.79 -64.41
CA GLN A 4 -17.29 -18.36 -63.09
C GLN A 4 -18.61 -18.74 -62.41
N PRO A 5 -18.73 -19.93 -61.77
CA PRO A 5 -19.93 -20.28 -61.03
C PRO A 5 -20.01 -19.46 -59.73
N LEU A 6 -21.17 -18.86 -59.49
CA LEU A 6 -21.52 -18.16 -58.25
C LEU A 6 -21.52 -19.17 -57.08
N ARG A 7 -20.62 -18.96 -56.13
CA ARG A 7 -20.50 -19.75 -54.90
C ARG A 7 -21.78 -19.56 -54.08
N SER A 8 -22.54 -20.63 -53.82
CA SER A 8 -23.71 -20.57 -52.95
C SER A 8 -23.26 -20.25 -51.53
N ARG A 9 -23.78 -19.16 -50.96
CA ARG A 9 -23.67 -18.91 -49.52
C ARG A 9 -24.73 -19.77 -48.84
N SER A 10 -24.31 -20.81 -48.13
CA SER A 10 -25.19 -21.59 -47.25
C SER A 10 -25.63 -20.70 -46.09
N GLY A 11 -26.93 -20.42 -45.99
CA GLY A 11 -27.52 -19.80 -44.80
C GLY A 11 -27.57 -20.80 -43.65
N PHE A 12 -27.51 -20.30 -42.40
CA PHE A 12 -27.69 -21.12 -41.21
C PHE A 12 -29.15 -21.56 -41.06
N THR A 13 -29.37 -22.81 -40.67
CA THR A 13 -30.72 -23.29 -40.36
C THR A 13 -31.16 -22.80 -38.98
N LEU A 14 -32.47 -22.61 -38.80
CA LEU A 14 -33.04 -22.16 -37.52
C LEU A 14 -32.69 -23.14 -36.39
N MET A 15 -32.67 -24.44 -36.67
CA MET A 15 -32.31 -25.47 -35.70
C MET A 15 -30.83 -25.40 -35.27
N GLU A 16 -29.92 -25.17 -36.21
CA GLU A 16 -28.48 -25.03 -35.91
C GLU A 16 -28.20 -23.81 -35.04
N THR A 17 -28.91 -22.71 -35.28
CA THR A 17 -28.75 -21.48 -34.48
C THR A 17 -29.26 -21.69 -33.04
N VAL A 18 -30.37 -22.41 -32.87
CA VAL A 18 -30.91 -22.74 -31.54
C VAL A 18 -29.96 -23.66 -30.77
N ILE A 19 -29.41 -24.70 -31.41
CA ILE A 19 -28.45 -25.60 -30.79
C ILE A 19 -27.17 -24.83 -30.41
N ALA A 20 -26.66 -23.98 -31.32
CA ALA A 20 -25.46 -23.19 -31.07
C ALA A 20 -25.62 -22.23 -29.89
N ILE A 21 -26.77 -21.53 -29.78
CA ILE A 21 -27.06 -20.66 -28.65
C ILE A 21 -27.20 -21.47 -27.35
N GLY A 22 -27.86 -22.64 -27.40
CA GLY A 22 -28.00 -23.52 -26.24
C GLY A 22 -26.66 -24.01 -25.70
N VAL A 23 -25.78 -24.47 -26.59
CA VAL A 23 -24.41 -24.90 -26.21
C VAL A 23 -23.60 -23.70 -25.69
N LEU A 24 -23.66 -22.54 -26.35
CA LEU A 24 -22.95 -21.34 -25.92
C LEU A 24 -23.38 -20.90 -24.51
N ALA A 25 -24.69 -20.89 -24.22
CA ALA A 25 -25.22 -20.50 -22.91
C ALA A 25 -24.76 -21.47 -21.81
N LEU A 26 -24.77 -22.78 -22.09
CA LEU A 26 -24.27 -23.79 -21.16
C LEU A 26 -22.77 -23.61 -20.87
N LEU A 27 -21.97 -23.39 -21.91
CA LEU A 27 -20.53 -23.16 -21.77
C LEU A 27 -20.23 -21.88 -20.97
N LEU A 28 -20.91 -20.77 -21.25
CA LEU A 28 -20.74 -19.51 -20.53
C LEU A 28 -21.14 -19.65 -19.06
N THR A 29 -22.23 -20.34 -18.76
CA THR A 29 -22.70 -20.52 -17.38
C THR A 29 -21.73 -21.39 -16.58
N ALA A 30 -21.27 -22.50 -17.15
CA ALA A 30 -20.28 -23.37 -16.52
C ALA A 30 -18.95 -22.63 -16.31
N PHE A 31 -18.52 -21.82 -17.28
CA PHE A 31 -17.34 -20.98 -17.17
C PHE A 31 -17.47 -19.98 -16.02
N LEU A 32 -18.55 -19.18 -15.97
CA LEU A 32 -18.76 -18.20 -14.91
C LEU A 32 -18.86 -18.82 -13.51
N ALA A 33 -19.48 -20.01 -13.40
CA ALA A 33 -19.60 -20.75 -12.14
C ALA A 33 -18.23 -21.15 -11.55
N VAL A 34 -17.22 -21.40 -12.39
CA VAL A 34 -15.87 -21.77 -11.96
C VAL A 34 -14.98 -20.53 -11.79
N PHE A 35 -15.07 -19.56 -12.70
CA PHE A 35 -14.21 -18.38 -12.71
C PHE A 35 -14.56 -17.35 -11.63
N GLY A 36 -15.83 -17.23 -11.22
CA GLY A 36 -16.24 -16.32 -10.13
C GLY A 36 -15.53 -16.64 -8.79
N PRO A 37 -15.62 -17.87 -8.28
CA PRO A 37 -14.90 -18.27 -7.08
C PRO A 37 -13.37 -18.19 -7.23
N ALA A 38 -12.82 -18.60 -8.39
CA ALA A 38 -11.38 -18.56 -8.64
C ALA A 38 -10.82 -17.13 -8.64
N THR A 39 -11.51 -16.17 -9.25
CA THR A 39 -11.11 -14.76 -9.23
C THR A 39 -11.18 -14.17 -7.83
N THR A 40 -12.14 -14.59 -7.01
CA THR A 40 -12.23 -14.18 -5.60
C THR A 40 -11.06 -14.74 -4.78
N GLY A 41 -10.70 -16.01 -4.99
CA GLY A 41 -9.54 -16.64 -4.38
C GLY A 41 -8.23 -15.95 -4.75
N LEU A 42 -8.04 -15.63 -6.04
CA LEU A 42 -6.88 -14.86 -6.52
C LEU A 42 -6.81 -13.46 -5.90
N ARG A 43 -7.93 -12.73 -5.85
CA ARG A 43 -7.98 -11.39 -5.22
C ARG A 43 -7.63 -11.45 -3.73
N LYS A 44 -8.11 -12.46 -3.01
CA LYS A 44 -7.77 -12.65 -1.59
C LYS A 44 -6.29 -12.97 -1.39
N ALA A 45 -5.73 -13.88 -2.20
CA ALA A 45 -4.31 -14.23 -2.12
C ALA A 45 -3.40 -13.04 -2.44
N ILE A 46 -3.72 -12.27 -3.50
CA ILE A 46 -3.01 -11.04 -3.86
C ILE A 46 -3.11 -10.02 -2.72
N SER A 47 -4.29 -9.84 -2.13
CA SER A 47 -4.48 -8.91 -1.02
C SER A 47 -3.68 -9.29 0.23
N ILE A 48 -3.54 -10.59 0.53
CA ILE A 48 -2.72 -11.05 1.67
C ILE A 48 -1.24 -10.81 1.38
N GLN A 49 -0.77 -11.17 0.18
CA GLN A 49 0.63 -10.97 -0.20
C GLN A 49 1.00 -9.48 -0.27
N GLU A 50 0.09 -8.63 -0.74
CA GLU A 50 0.26 -7.18 -0.75
C GLU A 50 0.32 -6.64 0.69
N ALA A 51 -0.56 -7.09 1.58
CA ALA A 51 -0.53 -6.70 3.00
C ALA A 51 0.79 -7.10 3.70
N ASP A 52 1.28 -8.33 3.50
CA ASP A 52 2.54 -8.80 4.09
C ASP A 52 3.73 -7.97 3.61
N ARG A 53 3.79 -7.69 2.30
CA ARG A 53 4.84 -6.84 1.72
C ARG A 53 4.81 -5.43 2.29
N LEU A 54 3.63 -4.85 2.44
CA LEU A 54 3.46 -3.49 2.98
C LEU A 54 3.79 -3.43 4.47
N SER A 55 3.45 -4.45 5.27
CA SER A 55 3.85 -4.53 6.67
C SER A 55 5.36 -4.63 6.81
N ALA A 56 6.01 -5.50 6.05
CA ALA A 56 7.47 -5.64 6.07
C ALA A 56 8.17 -4.34 5.60
N ALA A 57 7.60 -3.66 4.60
CA ALA A 57 8.12 -2.37 4.14
C ALA A 57 7.99 -1.28 5.21
N LEU A 58 6.86 -1.24 5.92
CA LEU A 58 6.63 -0.30 7.03
C LEU A 58 7.60 -0.54 8.18
N GLU A 59 7.73 -1.78 8.64
CA GLU A 59 8.64 -2.14 9.73
C GLU A 59 10.09 -1.78 9.37
N ARG A 60 10.52 -2.14 8.15
CA ARG A 60 11.85 -1.78 7.65
C ARG A 60 12.02 -0.27 7.59
N GLU A 61 11.03 0.47 7.12
CA GLU A 61 11.12 1.93 7.03
C GLU A 61 11.21 2.56 8.42
N LEU A 62 10.41 2.12 9.38
CA LEU A 62 10.40 2.67 10.75
C LEU A 62 11.76 2.54 11.42
N VAL A 63 12.48 1.42 11.23
CA VAL A 63 13.81 1.22 11.82
C VAL A 63 14.96 1.77 10.97
N THR A 64 14.73 2.05 9.69
CA THR A 64 15.77 2.54 8.78
C THR A 64 15.87 4.05 8.84
N LYS A 65 16.99 4.54 9.36
CA LYS A 65 17.39 5.94 9.21
C LYS A 65 17.96 6.15 7.81
N ARG A 66 17.18 6.80 6.93
CA ARG A 66 17.63 7.16 5.59
C ARG A 66 18.57 8.37 5.63
N PRO A 67 19.72 8.33 4.93
CA PRO A 67 20.56 9.52 4.74
C PRO A 67 19.81 10.58 3.91
N GLY A 68 20.11 11.86 4.10
CA GLY A 68 19.56 12.92 3.23
C GLY A 68 18.05 13.17 3.31
N GLY A 69 17.34 12.62 4.31
CA GLY A 69 15.94 12.97 4.56
C GLY A 69 15.78 14.40 5.10
N THR A 70 14.58 14.98 4.94
CA THR A 70 14.23 16.32 5.43
C THR A 70 14.23 16.43 6.96
N LYS A 71 13.98 15.32 7.67
CA LYS A 71 14.03 15.23 9.13
C LYS A 71 15.26 14.43 9.58
N ASN A 72 16.08 15.04 10.44
CA ASN A 72 17.25 14.40 11.04
C ASN A 72 16.85 13.66 12.32
N TYR A 73 16.74 12.34 12.24
CA TYR A 73 16.53 11.48 13.40
C TYR A 73 17.88 11.06 14.00
N SER A 74 17.96 10.94 15.31
CA SER A 74 19.17 10.49 16.00
C SER A 74 19.44 9.02 15.70
N THR A 75 18.43 8.18 15.84
CA THR A 75 18.47 6.72 15.63
C THR A 75 17.24 6.25 14.84
N GLY A 76 17.22 4.98 14.42
CA GLY A 76 16.01 4.36 13.85
C GLY A 76 14.86 4.30 14.87
N PHE A 77 15.18 4.14 16.15
CA PHE A 77 14.18 4.19 17.22
C PHE A 77 13.55 5.58 17.37
N ASP A 78 14.37 6.64 17.39
CA ASP A 78 13.88 8.03 17.41
C ASP A 78 12.95 8.31 16.21
N LYS A 79 13.31 7.84 15.02
CA LYS A 79 12.43 7.91 13.84
C LYS A 79 11.08 7.24 14.09
N ALA A 80 11.10 5.97 14.52
CA ALA A 80 9.87 5.22 14.78
C ALA A 80 9.00 5.91 15.85
N TYR A 81 9.62 6.39 16.94
CA TYR A 81 8.96 7.14 18.00
C TYR A 81 8.25 8.40 17.43
N GLN A 82 8.97 9.22 16.68
CA GLN A 82 8.42 10.45 16.09
C GLN A 82 7.31 10.14 15.07
N TRP A 83 7.46 9.08 14.27
CA TRP A 83 6.47 8.67 13.27
C TRP A 83 5.18 8.16 13.91
N ILE A 84 5.28 7.35 14.97
CA ILE A 84 4.12 6.87 15.72
C ILE A 84 3.38 8.04 16.38
N LYS A 85 4.12 8.99 16.97
CA LYS A 85 3.57 10.19 17.61
C LYS A 85 2.90 11.13 16.60
N ALA A 86 3.48 11.32 15.42
CA ALA A 86 2.94 12.20 14.39
C ALA A 86 1.91 11.52 13.46
N ALA A 87 1.70 10.20 13.58
CA ALA A 87 0.80 9.45 12.69
C ALA A 87 -0.64 9.99 12.58
N PRO A 88 -1.25 10.59 13.63
CA PRO A 88 -2.60 11.17 13.51
C PRO A 88 -2.62 12.48 12.69
N ASP A 89 -1.50 13.18 12.57
CA ASP A 89 -1.42 14.46 11.90
C ASP A 89 -1.54 14.28 10.38
N ALA A 90 -2.47 15.00 9.76
CA ALA A 90 -2.80 14.78 8.35
C ALA A 90 -1.64 15.03 7.37
N GLY A 91 -0.66 15.86 7.76
CA GLY A 91 0.57 16.12 6.99
C GLY A 91 1.66 15.07 7.18
N ASP A 92 1.67 14.38 8.32
CA ASP A 92 2.65 13.34 8.66
C ASP A 92 2.09 11.92 8.46
N ALA A 93 0.87 11.83 7.92
CA ALA A 93 0.22 10.58 7.56
C ALA A 93 1.14 9.70 6.72
N ILE A 94 1.30 8.46 7.15
CA ILE A 94 2.21 7.52 6.52
C ILE A 94 1.49 6.86 5.36
N LEU A 95 2.12 6.89 4.20
CA LEU A 95 1.64 6.32 2.96
C LEU A 95 2.55 5.18 2.53
N LEU A 96 1.94 4.08 2.10
CA LEU A 96 2.62 2.90 1.59
C LEU A 96 2.12 2.64 0.18
N TYR A 97 3.06 2.43 -0.71
CA TYR A 97 2.78 2.26 -2.13
C TYR A 97 3.92 1.50 -2.79
N GLN A 98 3.69 1.11 -4.04
CA GLN A 98 4.73 0.54 -4.89
C GLN A 98 4.89 1.46 -6.09
N TYR A 99 6.12 1.64 -6.55
CA TYR A 99 6.41 2.39 -7.76
C TYR A 99 7.49 1.67 -8.56
N ARG A 100 7.53 1.95 -9.86
CA ARG A 100 8.60 1.47 -10.73
C ARG A 100 9.84 2.32 -10.46
N GLY A 101 10.85 1.73 -9.82
CA GLY A 101 12.14 2.36 -9.56
C GLY A 101 13.17 2.01 -10.64
N ASP A 102 13.96 2.99 -11.04
CA ASP A 102 15.12 2.80 -11.93
C ASP A 102 16.33 2.30 -11.11
N PRO A 103 16.79 1.05 -11.30
CA PRO A 103 17.91 0.49 -10.55
C PRO A 103 19.25 1.16 -10.87
N SER A 104 19.35 1.92 -11.96
CA SER A 104 20.57 2.64 -12.35
C SER A 104 20.70 4.02 -11.68
N GLN A 105 19.60 4.55 -11.13
CA GLN A 105 19.54 5.88 -10.53
C GLN A 105 19.10 5.81 -9.07
N LEU A 106 20.07 5.90 -8.17
CA LEU A 106 19.82 5.92 -6.73
C LEU A 106 19.84 7.36 -6.20
N ARG A 107 18.83 7.70 -5.41
CA ARG A 107 18.74 8.97 -4.68
C ARG A 107 19.65 8.99 -3.46
N ALA A 108 19.84 10.18 -2.91
CA ALA A 108 20.58 10.41 -1.68
C ALA A 108 20.00 9.65 -0.46
N ASP A 109 18.70 9.34 -0.46
CA ASP A 109 18.01 8.59 0.59
C ASP A 109 18.06 7.06 0.43
N GLY A 110 18.79 6.60 -0.59
CA GLY A 110 18.94 5.19 -0.93
C GLY A 110 17.70 4.57 -1.58
N THR A 111 16.72 5.36 -2.01
CA THR A 111 15.61 4.91 -2.87
C THR A 111 15.97 5.09 -4.35
N MET A 112 15.32 4.34 -5.23
CA MET A 112 15.48 4.51 -6.68
C MET A 112 14.67 5.70 -7.19
N GLU A 113 15.16 6.42 -8.20
CA GLU A 113 14.35 7.40 -8.94
C GLU A 113 13.19 6.69 -9.68
N PRO A 114 12.08 7.38 -10.00
CA PRO A 114 10.92 6.77 -10.60
C PRO A 114 11.16 6.54 -12.10
N TYR A 115 10.99 5.31 -12.55
CA TYR A 115 11.03 4.96 -13.97
C TYR A 115 9.72 5.36 -14.65
N THR A 116 9.74 6.51 -15.34
CA THR A 116 8.56 7.15 -15.94
C THR A 116 8.39 6.85 -17.43
N GLU A 117 9.31 6.12 -18.05
CA GLU A 117 9.23 5.81 -19.47
C GLU A 117 8.02 4.91 -19.79
N ASN A 118 7.47 5.12 -21.00
CA ASN A 118 6.37 4.31 -21.52
C ASN A 118 6.92 2.99 -22.08
N GLY A 119 7.00 1.98 -21.23
CA GLY A 119 7.52 0.65 -21.60
C GLY A 119 8.40 0.09 -20.49
N GLY A 120 9.31 -0.80 -20.86
CA GLY A 120 10.30 -1.39 -19.96
C GLY A 120 9.93 -2.80 -19.48
N VAL A 121 10.96 -3.59 -19.23
CA VAL A 121 10.86 -4.95 -18.70
C VAL A 121 11.24 -4.94 -17.23
N ALA A 122 10.34 -5.44 -16.38
CA ALA A 122 10.60 -5.60 -14.95
C ALA A 122 11.82 -6.50 -14.71
N GLY A 123 12.73 -6.08 -13.83
CA GLY A 123 13.98 -6.76 -13.51
C GLY A 123 15.14 -6.43 -14.45
N LYS A 124 14.91 -5.65 -15.52
CA LYS A 124 15.96 -5.14 -16.41
C LYS A 124 15.96 -3.62 -16.43
N ASP A 125 14.84 -3.03 -16.83
CA ASP A 125 14.71 -1.58 -17.03
C ASP A 125 14.16 -0.89 -15.79
N PHE A 126 13.29 -1.57 -15.03
CA PHE A 126 12.80 -1.09 -13.74
C PHE A 126 12.61 -2.23 -12.73
N ILE A 127 12.57 -1.89 -11.45
CA ILE A 127 12.20 -2.79 -10.35
C ILE A 127 10.99 -2.20 -9.64
N VAL A 128 9.97 -3.03 -9.37
CA VAL A 128 8.84 -2.60 -8.52
C VAL A 128 9.32 -2.55 -7.08
N GLN A 129 9.44 -1.35 -6.54
CA GLN A 129 9.95 -1.13 -5.18
C GLN A 129 8.79 -0.72 -4.26
N PRO A 130 8.57 -1.44 -3.14
CA PRO A 130 7.69 -0.95 -2.08
C PRO A 130 8.36 0.23 -1.39
N SER A 131 7.59 1.28 -1.13
CA SER A 131 8.05 2.50 -0.49
C SER A 131 7.07 2.94 0.59
N VAL A 132 7.61 3.57 1.61
CA VAL A 132 6.85 4.13 2.71
C VAL A 132 7.36 5.54 2.97
N ARG A 133 6.48 6.53 2.83
CA ARG A 133 6.80 7.94 3.04
C ARG A 133 5.70 8.64 3.83
N GLN A 134 6.08 9.66 4.59
CA GLN A 134 5.10 10.59 5.14
C GLN A 134 4.53 11.43 4.01
N ARG A 135 3.25 11.82 4.12
CA ARG A 135 2.56 12.61 3.11
C ARG A 135 3.27 13.93 2.78
N GLY A 136 3.91 14.54 3.77
CA GLY A 136 4.70 15.77 3.63
C GLY A 136 6.11 15.60 3.02
N ASP A 137 6.52 14.41 2.62
CA ASP A 137 7.82 14.18 1.97
C ASP A 137 7.79 14.66 0.51
N ASP A 138 8.75 15.49 0.11
CA ASP A 138 8.87 16.05 -1.24
C ASP A 138 9.09 14.97 -2.31
N LEU A 139 9.71 13.84 -1.93
CA LEU A 139 9.98 12.72 -2.85
C LEU A 139 8.73 11.88 -3.13
N LEU A 140 7.69 11.98 -2.29
CA LEU A 140 6.43 11.26 -2.51
C LEU A 140 5.85 11.55 -3.89
N LEU A 141 5.74 12.83 -4.25
CA LEU A 141 5.09 13.23 -5.51
C LEU A 141 5.87 12.73 -6.73
N GLN A 142 7.20 12.63 -6.60
CA GLN A 142 8.06 12.09 -7.64
C GLN A 142 7.81 10.58 -7.81
N ASP A 143 7.76 9.83 -6.70
CA ASP A 143 7.49 8.40 -6.74
C ASP A 143 6.11 8.09 -7.35
N LEU A 144 5.09 8.90 -7.00
CA LEU A 144 3.73 8.73 -7.51
C LEU A 144 3.62 8.90 -9.04
N ALA A 145 4.60 9.53 -9.70
CA ALA A 145 4.64 9.64 -11.16
C ALA A 145 4.82 8.27 -11.85
N ALA A 146 5.40 7.29 -11.16
CA ALA A 146 5.60 5.92 -11.63
C ALA A 146 4.90 4.89 -10.74
N LEU A 147 3.78 5.28 -10.11
CA LEU A 147 2.99 4.42 -9.23
C LEU A 147 2.59 3.11 -9.93
N ASP A 148 2.75 2.00 -9.22
CA ASP A 148 2.30 0.67 -9.64
C ASP A 148 1.40 0.07 -8.54
N GLY A 149 0.09 0.05 -8.77
CA GLY A 149 -0.89 -0.47 -7.82
C GLY A 149 -1.57 0.60 -6.96
N ARG A 150 -1.96 0.23 -5.74
CA ARG A 150 -2.77 1.05 -4.83
C ARG A 150 -1.89 1.77 -3.82
N ILE A 151 -2.41 2.88 -3.30
CA ILE A 151 -1.82 3.58 -2.16
C ILE A 151 -2.61 3.17 -0.92
N PHE A 152 -1.87 2.86 0.14
CA PHE A 152 -2.40 2.58 1.46
C PHE A 152 -1.93 3.67 2.40
N THR A 153 -2.74 3.98 3.40
CA THR A 153 -2.28 4.75 4.55
C THR A 153 -2.32 3.88 5.79
N VAL A 154 -1.42 4.12 6.73
CA VAL A 154 -1.40 3.40 8.01
C VAL A 154 -1.62 4.36 9.16
N LYS A 155 -2.50 3.97 10.08
CA LYS A 155 -2.62 4.61 11.39
C LYS A 155 -1.82 3.80 12.39
N LEU A 156 -0.87 4.45 13.04
CA LEU A 156 -0.06 3.85 14.11
C LEU A 156 -0.62 4.32 15.46
N THR A 157 -0.71 3.41 16.41
CA THR A 157 -1.11 3.72 17.78
C THR A 157 -0.31 2.84 18.73
N GLN A 158 0.27 3.44 19.77
CA GLN A 158 1.02 2.68 20.77
C GLN A 158 0.11 1.67 21.47
N LEU A 159 0.69 0.51 21.80
CA LEU A 159 0.11 -0.46 22.70
C LEU A 159 0.77 -0.32 24.07
N VAL A 160 -0.04 -0.13 25.11
CA VAL A 160 0.39 0.05 26.50
C VAL A 160 -0.09 -1.14 27.32
N PHE A 161 0.77 -1.66 28.20
CA PHE A 161 0.42 -2.74 29.08
C PHE A 161 -0.47 -2.23 30.22
N SER A 162 -1.68 -2.78 30.33
CA SER A 162 -2.64 -2.40 31.37
C SER A 162 -3.48 -3.62 31.75
N GLY A 163 -3.48 -3.97 33.04
CA GLY A 163 -4.31 -5.06 33.56
C GLY A 163 -3.96 -6.44 32.98
N GLY A 164 -2.68 -6.71 32.72
CA GLY A 164 -2.20 -8.02 32.24
C GLY A 164 -2.25 -8.24 30.73
N GLN A 165 -2.60 -7.21 29.94
CA GLN A 165 -2.70 -7.29 28.48
C GLN A 165 -2.24 -6.00 27.80
N LEU A 166 -1.92 -6.09 26.51
CA LEU A 166 -1.64 -4.93 25.67
C LEU A 166 -2.96 -4.30 25.21
N THR A 167 -3.15 -3.03 25.58
CA THR A 167 -4.31 -2.22 25.20
C THR A 167 -3.86 -1.06 24.32
N ARG A 168 -4.75 -0.53 23.48
CA ARG A 168 -4.42 0.63 22.63
C ARG A 168 -4.39 1.89 23.47
N GLY A 169 -3.31 2.64 23.37
CA GLY A 169 -3.19 3.99 23.93
C GLY A 169 -3.93 5.03 23.09
N GLU A 170 -3.71 6.30 23.41
CA GLU A 170 -4.27 7.42 22.67
C GLU A 170 -3.47 7.70 21.39
N ALA A 171 -4.18 8.06 20.32
CA ALA A 171 -3.56 8.39 19.05
C ALA A 171 -2.67 9.64 19.20
N GLY A 172 -1.40 9.53 18.79
CA GLY A 172 -0.43 10.63 18.82
C GLY A 172 0.21 10.88 20.18
N GLN A 173 -0.04 10.01 21.14
CA GLN A 173 0.67 9.99 22.40
C GLN A 173 1.57 8.76 22.47
N ILE A 174 2.73 8.96 23.07
CA ILE A 174 3.60 7.87 23.50
C ILE A 174 3.76 8.04 25.01
N THR A 175 3.24 7.07 25.76
CA THR A 175 3.30 7.02 27.22
C THR A 175 4.26 5.92 27.65
N ASP A 176 4.51 5.86 28.96
CA ASP A 176 5.16 4.71 29.56
C ASP A 176 4.46 3.39 29.14
N PRO A 177 5.18 2.39 28.61
CA PRO A 177 4.61 1.09 28.26
C PRO A 177 4.15 0.27 29.47
N THR A 178 4.68 0.52 30.68
CA THR A 178 4.41 -0.23 31.91
C THR A 178 4.04 0.70 33.08
N PRO A 179 2.97 1.50 32.96
CA PRO A 179 2.63 2.54 33.96
C PRO A 179 2.37 2.01 35.38
N ASP A 180 2.15 0.70 35.55
CA ASP A 180 1.94 0.02 36.83
C ASP A 180 3.25 -0.33 37.57
N ASP A 181 4.42 -0.13 36.97
CA ASP A 181 5.73 -0.46 37.59
C ASP A 181 6.26 0.63 38.54
N GLY A 182 5.62 1.80 38.56
CA GLY A 182 5.94 2.92 39.45
C GLY A 182 7.04 3.86 38.93
N ASP A 183 7.52 3.71 37.69
CA ASP A 183 8.43 4.66 37.06
C ASP A 183 7.61 5.79 36.40
N PRO A 184 7.81 7.07 36.75
CA PRO A 184 7.01 8.17 36.18
C PRO A 184 7.50 8.63 34.80
N ALA A 185 8.23 7.81 34.05
CA ALA A 185 8.88 8.20 32.80
C ALA A 185 7.90 8.21 31.60
N GLY A 186 6.94 9.13 31.66
CA GLY A 186 6.27 9.65 30.47
C GLY A 186 7.30 10.39 29.62
N ALA A 187 7.97 9.67 28.74
CA ALA A 187 9.08 10.22 27.97
C ALA A 187 8.60 11.33 27.04
N ALA A 188 9.02 12.57 27.31
CA ALA A 188 8.75 13.72 26.45
C ALA A 188 9.36 13.54 25.04
N ASP A 189 10.42 12.75 24.94
CA ASP A 189 11.17 12.44 23.73
C ASP A 189 11.65 10.97 23.69
N SER A 190 12.29 10.57 22.59
CA SER A 190 12.78 9.20 22.41
C SER A 190 13.90 8.79 23.37
N ASN A 191 14.65 9.74 23.94
CA ASN A 191 15.80 9.45 24.80
C ASN A 191 15.38 9.18 26.25
N GLY A 192 14.27 9.78 26.67
CA GLY A 192 13.65 9.51 27.96
C GLY A 192 12.74 8.28 27.98
N TYR A 193 12.56 7.59 26.84
CA TYR A 193 11.65 6.45 26.75
C TYR A 193 12.28 5.22 27.42
N PRO A 194 11.59 4.56 28.38
CA PRO A 194 12.20 3.62 29.30
C PRO A 194 12.70 2.32 28.63
N GLU A 195 12.15 1.97 27.46
CA GLU A 195 12.50 0.74 26.74
C GLU A 195 13.09 1.01 25.35
N ALA A 196 13.90 0.09 24.82
CA ALA A 196 14.37 0.19 23.43
C ALA A 196 13.32 -0.30 22.39
N VAL A 197 12.09 -0.57 22.83
CA VAL A 197 11.02 -1.18 22.03
C VAL A 197 9.70 -0.44 22.25
N ILE A 198 8.97 -0.19 21.17
CA ILE A 198 7.60 0.34 21.23
C ILE A 198 6.69 -0.69 20.61
N ALA A 199 5.77 -1.25 21.40
CA ALA A 199 4.67 -2.04 20.85
C ALA A 199 3.64 -1.09 20.23
N PHE A 200 3.19 -1.37 19.02
CA PHE A 200 2.18 -0.55 18.35
C PHE A 200 1.21 -1.41 17.52
N ALA A 201 0.01 -0.90 17.32
CA ALA A 201 -0.93 -1.41 16.35
C ALA A 201 -0.81 -0.60 15.06
N ALA A 202 -0.67 -1.29 13.93
CA ALA A 202 -0.72 -0.71 12.59
C ALA A 202 -2.06 -1.06 11.94
N GLU A 203 -2.82 -0.03 11.55
CA GLU A 203 -4.10 -0.19 10.89
C GLU A 203 -4.02 0.34 9.47
N PHE A 204 -4.13 -0.56 8.49
CA PHE A 204 -3.99 -0.23 7.08
C PHE A 204 -5.34 0.11 6.45
N PHE A 205 -5.37 1.21 5.70
CA PHE A 205 -6.54 1.68 4.98
C PHE A 205 -6.18 1.91 3.51
N ILE A 206 -7.05 1.49 2.60
CA ILE A 206 -6.89 1.79 1.17
C ILE A 206 -7.23 3.27 0.95
N VAL A 207 -6.35 3.98 0.26
CA VAL A 207 -6.63 5.35 -0.19
C VAL A 207 -7.59 5.27 -1.39
N PRO A 208 -8.76 5.94 -1.36
CA PRO A 208 -9.79 5.77 -2.40
C PRO A 208 -9.37 6.20 -3.80
N ASN A 209 -8.45 7.15 -3.90
CA ASN A 209 -7.97 7.69 -5.16
C ASN A 209 -6.45 7.86 -5.13
N SER A 210 -5.76 7.29 -6.11
CA SER A 210 -4.31 7.34 -6.23
C SER A 210 -3.81 8.58 -6.99
N ALA A 211 -4.69 9.45 -7.47
CA ALA A 211 -4.29 10.68 -8.15
C ALA A 211 -3.41 11.55 -7.25
N VAL A 212 -2.30 12.06 -7.80
CA VAL A 212 -1.33 12.90 -7.08
C VAL A 212 -2.01 14.10 -6.43
N ASP A 213 -2.93 14.76 -7.12
CA ASP A 213 -3.69 15.91 -6.59
C ASP A 213 -4.60 15.58 -5.41
N TYR A 214 -5.02 14.33 -5.29
CA TYR A 214 -5.81 13.87 -4.16
C TYR A 214 -4.92 13.66 -2.93
N VAL A 215 -3.78 13.00 -3.13
CA VAL A 215 -2.90 12.51 -2.06
C VAL A 215 -1.91 13.57 -1.54
N LYS A 216 -1.50 14.54 -2.38
CA LYS A 216 -0.52 15.57 -1.99
C LYS A 216 -0.89 16.33 -0.71
N PRO A 217 0.07 16.92 0.02
CA PRO A 217 -0.21 17.85 1.11
C PRO A 217 -1.19 18.95 0.66
N GLY A 218 -2.22 19.23 1.46
CA GLY A 218 -3.30 20.17 1.10
C GLY A 218 -4.30 19.65 0.05
N GLY A 219 -4.10 18.44 -0.47
CA GLY A 219 -5.06 17.74 -1.33
C GLY A 219 -6.32 17.27 -0.57
N LYS A 220 -7.30 16.74 -1.31
CA LYS A 220 -8.61 16.32 -0.76
C LYS A 220 -8.55 15.06 0.12
N PHE A 221 -7.44 14.34 0.13
CA PHE A 221 -7.24 13.21 1.03
C PHE A 221 -7.21 13.68 2.49
N ASN A 222 -8.09 13.12 3.32
CA ASN A 222 -8.07 13.34 4.76
C ASN A 222 -8.00 11.99 5.49
N PRO A 223 -6.85 11.65 6.12
CA PRO A 223 -6.69 10.38 6.84
C PRO A 223 -7.59 10.28 8.09
N ALA A 224 -8.05 11.41 8.66
CA ALA A 224 -8.96 11.42 9.80
C ALA A 224 -10.33 10.79 9.45
N ASN A 225 -10.77 10.93 8.20
CA ASN A 225 -12.07 10.42 7.75
C ASN A 225 -12.10 8.91 7.53
N LEU A 226 -10.96 8.23 7.62
CA LEU A 226 -10.87 6.78 7.46
C LEU A 226 -11.22 6.10 8.77
N THR A 227 -12.45 5.60 8.88
CA THR A 227 -12.87 4.69 9.95
C THR A 227 -12.68 3.25 9.49
N LYS A 228 -12.58 2.32 10.45
CA LYS A 228 -12.67 0.89 10.10
C LYS A 228 -13.98 0.61 9.34
N PRO A 229 -13.96 -0.29 8.34
CA PRO A 229 -15.20 -0.87 7.82
C PRO A 229 -15.96 -1.63 8.91
#